data_AF-A0A1H4TQ24-F1
#
_entry.id   AF-A0A1H4TQ24-F1
#
_cell.length_a   1.000
_cell.length_b   1.000
_cell.length_c   1.000
_cell.angle_alpha   90.00
_cell.angle_beta   90.00
_cell.angle_gamma   90.00
#
_symmetry.space_group_name_H-M   'P 1'
#
loop_
_entity.id
_entity.type
_entity.pdbx_description
1 polymer ?
#
loop_
_entity_poly.entity_id
_entity_poly.type
_entity_poly.pdbx_seq_one_letter_code
_entity_poly.pdbx_strand_id
1 'polypeptide(L)'
;MVSVGDILYGKYQVTSVLQPGDFGQVFRVFNFGMGRNSVIKMVPAKDPTVMKELIEAYSAHLCNHDNVVDIYACEVAQVSDKFGALVPGIVMELEDVAAGSLQNAITSGHMPLRQSVKLIKDVLYAVQFAHSKQIIHGDIKPDNIFIGPHGAKLADFGLAKNNNLIGITRAQKSFYVTHGAPELFAGNDIDASSDIFAAGMTLYRAANNIVDWQAYVFGVANANVYLQKGTLIKKLGYSHELPSALRKIVNKACAPLPNLRFKSCSSFREALEKLRFQSEWKKVAPDQWVSDLPGRCESVQLIVRSKVFEVEYKLNGRRQSKHCAQLAVRRDADAFMHRIIAETTLA
;
A
#
# COMPACT_ATOMS: atom_id res chain seq x y z
N MET A 1 -20.95 21.54 9.10
CA MET A 1 -20.04 20.37 9.02
C MET A 1 -20.85 19.15 9.38
N VAL A 2 -20.67 18.05 8.63
CA VAL A 2 -21.34 16.77 8.90
C VAL A 2 -20.76 16.13 10.16
N SER A 3 -21.62 15.63 11.05
CA SER A 3 -21.28 15.06 12.35
C SER A 3 -21.85 13.65 12.52
N VAL A 4 -21.32 12.90 13.50
CA VAL A 4 -21.87 11.60 13.88
C VAL A 4 -23.33 11.76 14.34
N GLY A 5 -24.21 10.90 13.85
CA GLY A 5 -25.65 10.95 14.08
C GLY A 5 -26.44 11.65 12.96
N ASP A 6 -25.80 12.49 12.14
CA ASP A 6 -26.46 13.16 11.02
C ASP A 6 -26.99 12.13 10.01
N ILE A 7 -28.13 12.45 9.38
CA ILE A 7 -28.72 11.63 8.32
C ILE A 7 -28.46 12.30 6.97
N LEU A 8 -27.58 11.70 6.17
CA LEU A 8 -27.25 12.15 4.82
C LEU A 8 -28.26 11.61 3.82
N TYR A 9 -28.78 12.50 2.98
CA TYR A 9 -29.73 12.19 1.91
C TYR A 9 -30.95 11.39 2.36
N GLY A 10 -31.35 11.52 3.64
CA GLY A 10 -32.51 10.84 4.22
C GLY A 10 -32.35 9.33 4.44
N LYS A 11 -31.20 8.71 4.12
CA LYS A 11 -31.02 7.25 4.19
C LYS A 11 -29.74 6.77 4.91
N TYR A 12 -28.73 7.62 5.05
CA TYR A 12 -27.43 7.24 5.60
C TYR A 12 -27.16 7.92 6.94
N GLN A 13 -27.23 7.20 8.06
CA GLN A 13 -26.81 7.75 9.35
C GLN A 13 -25.29 7.70 9.49
N VAL A 14 -24.65 8.83 9.75
CA VAL A 14 -23.20 8.89 9.98
C VAL A 14 -22.85 8.22 11.29
N THR A 15 -22.02 7.18 11.22
CA THR A 15 -21.50 6.46 12.39
C THR A 15 -20.07 6.87 12.73
N SER A 16 -19.29 7.30 11.73
CA SER A 16 -17.96 7.88 11.94
C SER A 16 -17.60 8.82 10.79
N VAL A 17 -16.98 9.95 11.13
CA VAL A 17 -16.28 10.78 10.13
C VAL A 17 -14.91 10.15 9.89
N LEU A 18 -14.62 9.81 8.64
CA LEU A 18 -13.28 9.35 8.25
C LEU A 18 -12.45 10.57 7.82
N GLN A 19 -11.12 10.44 7.86
CA GLN A 19 -10.25 11.56 7.47
C GLN A 19 -10.64 12.10 6.08
N PRO A 20 -10.75 13.43 5.91
CA PRO A 20 -10.97 14.01 4.60
C PRO A 20 -9.77 13.67 3.72
N GLY A 21 -10.01 12.94 2.63
CA GLY A 21 -9.00 12.80 1.58
C GLY A 21 -8.90 14.09 0.78
N ASP A 22 -7.85 14.26 -0.03
CA ASP A 22 -7.72 15.43 -0.90
C ASP A 22 -8.86 15.58 -1.92
N PHE A 23 -9.68 14.54 -2.08
CA PHE A 23 -10.73 14.39 -3.07
C PHE A 23 -12.15 14.54 -2.51
N GLY A 24 -12.30 14.79 -1.21
CA GLY A 24 -13.61 15.06 -0.60
C GLY A 24 -13.83 14.33 0.72
N GLN A 25 -15.10 14.31 1.15
CA GLN A 25 -15.48 13.86 2.47
C GLN A 25 -15.85 12.38 2.45
N VAL A 26 -15.40 11.64 3.47
CA VAL A 26 -15.64 10.21 3.60
C VAL A 26 -16.23 9.91 4.97
N PHE A 27 -17.29 9.11 5.01
CA PHE A 27 -18.01 8.78 6.22
C PHE A 27 -18.27 7.28 6.28
N ARG A 28 -18.13 6.67 7.46
CA ARG A 28 -18.83 5.41 7.74
C ARG A 28 -20.26 5.75 8.08
N VAL A 29 -21.18 4.96 7.53
CA VAL A 29 -22.62 5.16 7.71
C VAL A 29 -23.33 3.84 7.94
N PHE A 30 -24.50 3.92 8.56
CA PHE A 30 -25.51 2.87 8.51
C PHE A 30 -26.58 3.25 7.47
N ASN A 31 -26.76 2.41 6.44
CA ASN A 31 -27.80 2.58 5.44
C ASN A 31 -29.09 1.91 5.95
N PHE A 32 -30.08 2.71 6.37
CA PHE A 32 -31.35 2.19 6.87
C PHE A 32 -32.19 1.48 5.81
N GLY A 33 -32.10 1.92 4.55
CA GLY A 33 -32.88 1.32 3.47
C GLY A 33 -32.45 -0.10 3.15
N MET A 34 -31.16 -0.41 3.32
CA MET A 34 -30.58 -1.73 3.02
C MET A 34 -30.22 -2.54 4.28
N GLY A 35 -30.31 -1.93 5.47
CA GLY A 35 -29.98 -2.58 6.74
C GLY A 35 -28.51 -2.98 6.89
N ARG A 36 -27.57 -2.19 6.36
CA ARG A 36 -26.13 -2.52 6.34
C ARG A 36 -25.24 -1.33 6.69
N ASN A 37 -24.02 -1.62 7.15
CA ASN A 37 -22.95 -0.64 7.22
C ASN A 37 -22.39 -0.37 5.81
N SER A 38 -22.00 0.86 5.54
CA SER A 38 -21.42 1.28 4.26
C SER A 38 -20.47 2.45 4.46
N VAL A 39 -19.69 2.76 3.44
CA VAL A 39 -18.89 3.98 3.37
C VAL A 39 -19.49 4.92 2.34
N ILE A 40 -19.70 6.18 2.72
CA ILE A 40 -20.11 7.24 1.80
C ILE A 40 -18.90 8.09 1.46
N LYS A 41 -18.56 8.16 0.17
CA LYS A 41 -17.51 9.02 -0.37
C LYS A 41 -18.12 10.08 -1.26
N MET A 42 -17.94 11.34 -0.88
CA MET A 42 -18.42 12.50 -1.61
C MET A 42 -17.27 13.16 -2.34
N VAL A 43 -17.37 13.33 -3.66
CA VAL A 43 -16.28 13.84 -4.50
C VAL A 43 -16.79 15.00 -5.36
N PRO A 44 -16.23 16.21 -5.21
CA PRO A 44 -16.45 17.29 -6.16
C PRO A 44 -16.06 16.88 -7.57
N ALA A 45 -16.87 17.23 -8.57
CA ALA A 45 -16.60 16.88 -9.95
C ALA A 45 -16.94 18.06 -10.87
N LYS A 46 -16.09 18.31 -11.87
CA LYS A 46 -16.38 19.33 -12.89
C LYS A 46 -17.54 18.90 -13.78
N ASP A 47 -17.57 17.61 -14.11
CA ASP A 47 -18.64 16.97 -14.87
C ASP A 47 -19.12 15.72 -14.09
N PRO A 48 -20.05 15.90 -13.13
CA PRO A 48 -20.48 14.81 -12.26
C PRO A 48 -21.27 13.73 -13.02
N THR A 49 -21.92 14.08 -14.13
CA THR A 49 -22.69 13.11 -14.95
C THR A 49 -21.74 12.16 -15.64
N VAL A 50 -20.72 12.67 -16.34
CA VAL A 50 -19.70 11.83 -17.00
C VAL A 50 -18.94 11.00 -15.97
N MET A 51 -18.63 11.58 -14.81
CA MET A 51 -17.96 10.84 -13.73
C MET A 51 -18.82 9.70 -13.18
N LYS A 52 -20.14 9.92 -13.02
CA LYS A 52 -21.08 8.88 -12.61
C LYS A 52 -21.12 7.75 -13.63
N GLU A 53 -21.31 8.05 -14.92
CA GLU A 53 -21.37 7.03 -15.98
C GLU A 53 -20.10 6.16 -16.01
N LEU A 54 -18.94 6.79 -15.84
CA LEU A 54 -17.66 6.10 -15.74
C LEU A 54 -17.59 5.14 -14.55
N ILE A 55 -18.00 5.61 -13.37
CA ILE A 55 -17.97 4.80 -12.14
C ILE A 55 -18.97 3.64 -12.24
N GLU A 56 -20.17 3.88 -12.76
CA GLU A 56 -21.16 2.82 -12.99
C GLU A 56 -20.63 1.77 -13.97
N ALA A 57 -19.98 2.19 -15.05
CA ALA A 57 -19.33 1.28 -15.98
C ALA A 57 -18.24 0.45 -15.29
N TYR A 58 -17.34 1.06 -14.51
CA TYR A 58 -16.30 0.31 -13.79
C TYR A 58 -16.90 -0.64 -12.75
N SER A 59 -17.87 -0.17 -11.98
CA SER A 59 -18.56 -0.97 -10.96
C SER A 59 -19.18 -2.21 -11.58
N ALA A 60 -19.85 -2.07 -12.73
CA ALA A 60 -20.44 -3.19 -13.44
C ALA A 60 -19.40 -4.21 -13.97
N HIS A 61 -18.22 -3.75 -14.39
CA HIS A 61 -17.17 -4.63 -14.90
C HIS A 61 -16.34 -5.31 -13.81
N LEU A 62 -16.22 -4.67 -12.64
CA LEU A 62 -15.34 -5.09 -11.56
C LEU A 62 -16.09 -5.73 -10.37
N CYS A 63 -17.43 -5.74 -10.39
CA CYS A 63 -18.25 -6.28 -9.32
C CYS A 63 -17.95 -7.76 -9.03
N ASN A 64 -18.20 -8.15 -7.78
CA ASN A 64 -18.09 -9.54 -7.30
C ASN A 64 -16.66 -10.13 -7.37
N HIS A 65 -15.63 -9.31 -7.42
CA HIS A 65 -14.25 -9.78 -7.27
C HIS A 65 -13.81 -9.63 -5.80
N ASP A 66 -13.38 -10.72 -5.17
CA ASP A 66 -13.05 -10.76 -3.73
C ASP A 66 -12.02 -9.71 -3.28
N ASN A 67 -11.11 -9.33 -4.18
CA ASN A 67 -10.06 -8.33 -3.93
C ASN A 67 -10.38 -6.92 -4.45
N VAL A 68 -11.63 -6.64 -4.83
CA VAL A 68 -12.10 -5.29 -5.19
C VAL A 68 -13.11 -4.83 -4.14
N VAL A 69 -13.06 -3.54 -3.79
CA VAL A 69 -14.10 -2.91 -2.95
C VAL A 69 -15.35 -2.72 -3.80
N ASP A 70 -16.48 -3.22 -3.33
CA ASP A 70 -17.74 -3.08 -4.05
C ASP A 70 -18.24 -1.62 -4.00
N ILE A 71 -18.75 -1.16 -5.14
CA ILE A 71 -19.47 0.10 -5.27
C ILE A 71 -20.95 -0.25 -5.42
N TYR A 72 -21.74 0.10 -4.41
CA TYR A 72 -23.15 -0.25 -4.37
C TYR A 72 -24.05 0.76 -5.09
N ALA A 73 -23.69 2.04 -5.05
CA ALA A 73 -24.45 3.10 -5.70
C ALA A 73 -23.55 4.31 -6.00
N CYS A 74 -23.87 5.04 -7.05
CA CYS A 74 -23.26 6.32 -7.39
C CYS A 74 -24.33 7.30 -7.87
N GLU A 75 -24.46 8.45 -7.21
CA GLU A 75 -25.46 9.46 -7.51
C GLU A 75 -24.82 10.83 -7.72
N VAL A 76 -25.38 11.65 -8.61
CA VAL A 76 -24.98 13.06 -8.75
C VAL A 76 -25.67 13.86 -7.65
N ALA A 77 -24.91 14.67 -6.92
CA ALA A 77 -25.44 15.51 -5.86
C ALA A 77 -24.62 16.79 -5.67
N GLN A 78 -25.13 17.70 -4.84
CA GLN A 78 -24.31 18.77 -4.28
C GLN A 78 -23.46 18.22 -3.14
N VAL A 79 -22.17 18.50 -3.17
CA VAL A 79 -21.19 18.06 -2.17
C VAL A 79 -20.38 19.25 -1.68
N SER A 80 -19.87 19.18 -0.45
CA SER A 80 -18.96 20.20 0.06
C SER A 80 -17.57 20.02 -0.54
N ASP A 81 -16.99 21.08 -1.09
CA ASP A 81 -15.58 21.13 -1.41
C ASP A 81 -14.71 21.28 -0.15
N LYS A 82 -13.38 21.31 -0.33
CA LYS A 82 -12.40 21.48 0.75
C LYS A 82 -12.47 22.82 1.47
N PHE A 83 -13.16 23.81 0.92
CA PHE A 83 -13.36 25.14 1.50
C PHE A 83 -14.75 25.29 2.13
N GLY A 84 -15.58 24.24 2.09
CA GLY A 84 -16.93 24.25 2.64
C GLY A 84 -18.01 24.74 1.67
N ALA A 85 -17.65 25.03 0.41
CA ALA A 85 -18.61 25.47 -0.61
C ALA A 85 -19.36 24.27 -1.20
N LEU A 86 -20.67 24.41 -1.40
CA LEU A 86 -21.45 23.41 -2.12
C LEU A 86 -21.17 23.52 -3.62
N VAL A 87 -20.73 22.41 -4.21
CA VAL A 87 -20.40 22.28 -5.62
C VAL A 87 -21.00 20.99 -6.19
N PRO A 88 -21.23 20.92 -7.51
CA PRO A 88 -21.60 19.66 -8.14
C PRO A 88 -20.55 18.58 -7.90
N GLY A 89 -21.03 17.36 -7.67
CA GLY A 89 -20.18 16.22 -7.45
C GLY A 89 -20.95 14.92 -7.47
N ILE A 90 -20.31 13.88 -6.97
CA ILE A 90 -20.87 12.55 -6.84
C ILE A 90 -20.86 12.08 -5.39
N VAL A 91 -21.81 11.22 -5.07
CA VAL A 91 -21.92 10.51 -3.79
C VAL A 91 -21.88 9.02 -4.12
N MET A 92 -20.86 8.33 -3.61
CA MET A 92 -20.67 6.90 -3.80
C MET A 92 -20.94 6.16 -2.49
N GLU A 93 -21.76 5.11 -2.56
CA GLU A 93 -21.93 4.12 -1.50
C GLU A 93 -21.00 2.93 -1.78
N LEU A 94 -20.11 2.65 -0.84
CA LEU A 94 -19.06 1.65 -0.94
C LEU A 94 -19.20 0.61 0.17
N GLU A 95 -18.62 -0.58 -0.05
CA GLU A 95 -18.41 -1.58 0.99
C GLU A 95 -17.62 -1.01 2.18
N ASP A 96 -18.06 -1.31 3.41
CA ASP A 96 -17.31 -0.96 4.63
C ASP A 96 -16.31 -2.06 5.00
N VAL A 97 -15.03 -1.79 4.74
CA VAL A 97 -13.94 -2.69 5.13
C VAL A 97 -13.39 -2.27 6.50
N ALA A 98 -13.77 -3.01 7.53
CA ALA A 98 -13.62 -2.59 8.92
C ALA A 98 -12.16 -2.41 9.40
N ALA A 99 -11.22 -3.26 8.96
CA ALA A 99 -9.85 -3.28 9.48
C ALA A 99 -8.92 -2.18 8.92
N GLY A 100 -9.48 -1.21 8.18
CA GLY A 100 -8.76 -0.06 7.66
C GLY A 100 -7.87 -0.39 6.47
N SER A 101 -7.03 0.57 6.09
CA SER A 101 -6.13 0.46 4.95
C SER A 101 -4.74 -0.05 5.34
N LEU A 102 -3.97 -0.49 4.34
CA LEU A 102 -2.56 -0.79 4.48
C LEU A 102 -1.77 0.43 4.98
N GLN A 103 -2.21 1.65 4.64
CA GLN A 103 -1.66 2.87 5.23
C GLN A 103 -1.83 2.87 6.76
N ASN A 104 -3.02 2.57 7.26
CA ASN A 104 -3.27 2.50 8.71
C ASN A 104 -2.39 1.45 9.38
N ALA A 105 -2.26 0.26 8.77
CA ALA A 105 -1.42 -0.81 9.28
C ALA A 105 0.07 -0.41 9.35
N ILE A 106 0.61 0.22 8.31
CA ILE A 106 1.99 0.72 8.30
C ILE A 106 2.19 1.78 9.39
N THR A 107 1.26 2.74 9.52
CA THR A 107 1.36 3.83 10.51
C THR A 107 1.21 3.35 11.95
N SER A 108 0.48 2.25 12.21
CA SER A 108 0.38 1.64 13.55
C SER A 108 1.66 0.96 14.05
N GLY A 109 2.72 0.91 13.24
CA GLY A 109 4.08 0.67 13.72
C GLY A 109 4.61 -0.75 13.56
N HIS A 110 3.84 -1.70 12.99
CA HIS A 110 4.43 -2.95 12.50
C HIS A 110 3.55 -3.68 11.48
N MET A 111 3.93 -3.60 10.20
CA MET A 111 3.39 -4.45 9.15
C MET A 111 4.33 -5.66 8.94
N PRO A 112 3.89 -6.90 9.27
CA PRO A 112 4.71 -8.09 9.08
C PRO A 112 5.03 -8.31 7.60
N LEU A 113 6.28 -8.68 7.28
CA LEU A 113 6.73 -8.82 5.90
C LEU A 113 5.92 -9.85 5.11
N ARG A 114 5.59 -10.99 5.74
CA ARG A 114 4.77 -12.04 5.15
C ARG A 114 3.38 -11.50 4.79
N GLN A 115 2.79 -10.70 5.68
CA GLN A 115 1.50 -10.07 5.46
C GLN A 115 1.58 -9.01 4.35
N SER A 116 2.64 -8.19 4.28
CA SER A 116 2.86 -7.25 3.17
C SER A 116 2.88 -7.96 1.82
N VAL A 117 3.61 -9.08 1.73
CA VAL A 117 3.64 -9.88 0.50
C VAL A 117 2.27 -10.50 0.20
N LYS A 118 1.55 -11.01 1.20
CA LYS A 118 0.20 -11.56 1.01
C LYS A 118 -0.74 -10.51 0.42
N LEU A 119 -0.84 -9.32 1.02
CA LEU A 119 -1.74 -8.27 0.55
C LEU A 119 -1.40 -7.80 -0.87
N ILE A 120 -0.11 -7.74 -1.22
CA ILE A 120 0.29 -7.36 -2.59
C ILE A 120 -0.10 -8.44 -3.61
N LYS A 121 -0.08 -9.73 -3.25
CA LYS A 121 -0.60 -10.78 -4.14
C LYS A 121 -2.11 -10.61 -4.39
N ASP A 122 -2.87 -10.29 -3.35
CA ASP A 122 -4.32 -10.03 -3.43
C ASP A 122 -4.60 -8.81 -4.32
N VAL A 123 -3.84 -7.72 -4.16
CA VAL A 123 -3.88 -6.55 -5.05
C VAL A 123 -3.58 -6.95 -6.51
N LEU A 124 -2.58 -7.80 -6.74
CA LEU A 124 -2.25 -8.27 -8.09
C LEU A 124 -3.36 -9.15 -8.70
N TYR A 125 -4.18 -9.85 -7.92
CA TYR A 125 -5.40 -10.49 -8.43
C TYR A 125 -6.41 -9.46 -8.93
N ALA A 126 -6.73 -8.46 -8.09
CA ALA A 126 -7.67 -7.39 -8.44
C ALA A 126 -7.25 -6.65 -9.72
N VAL A 127 -5.97 -6.27 -9.80
CA VAL A 127 -5.42 -5.53 -10.94
C VAL A 127 -5.39 -6.40 -12.20
N GLN A 128 -5.02 -7.68 -12.09
CA GLN A 128 -5.06 -8.61 -13.22
C GLN A 128 -6.47 -8.75 -13.79
N PHE A 129 -7.48 -8.82 -12.92
CA PHE A 129 -8.88 -8.88 -13.31
C PHE A 129 -9.31 -7.61 -14.04
N ALA A 130 -8.98 -6.43 -13.50
CA ALA A 130 -9.26 -5.16 -14.15
C ALA A 130 -8.57 -5.02 -15.52
N HIS A 131 -7.30 -5.41 -15.63
CA HIS A 131 -6.56 -5.42 -16.90
C HIS A 131 -7.23 -6.31 -17.95
N SER A 132 -7.84 -7.44 -17.55
CA SER A 132 -8.60 -8.30 -18.47
C SER A 132 -9.85 -7.64 -19.04
N LYS A 133 -10.34 -6.59 -18.38
CA LYS A 133 -11.45 -5.72 -18.80
C LYS A 133 -10.97 -4.40 -19.42
N GLN A 134 -9.66 -4.28 -19.72
CA GLN A 134 -9.02 -3.07 -20.25
C GLN A 134 -9.12 -1.86 -19.30
N ILE A 135 -9.30 -2.09 -18.00
CA ILE A 135 -9.35 -1.05 -16.97
C ILE A 135 -7.98 -0.95 -16.32
N ILE A 136 -7.36 0.23 -16.37
CA ILE A 136 -6.12 0.55 -15.66
C ILE A 136 -6.48 1.22 -14.33
N HIS A 137 -5.86 0.78 -13.24
CA HIS A 137 -6.16 1.32 -11.92
C HIS A 137 -5.62 2.76 -11.78
N GLY A 138 -4.32 2.95 -12.01
CA GLY A 138 -3.65 4.26 -12.11
C GLY A 138 -3.31 4.94 -10.78
N ASP A 139 -3.80 4.44 -9.64
CA ASP A 139 -3.53 5.00 -8.31
C ASP A 139 -3.27 3.94 -7.22
N ILE A 140 -2.44 2.93 -7.50
CA ILE A 140 -2.15 1.88 -6.52
C ILE A 140 -1.19 2.43 -5.46
N LYS A 141 -1.66 2.48 -4.21
CA LYS A 141 -0.91 2.95 -3.03
C LYS A 141 -1.52 2.37 -1.74
N PRO A 142 -0.82 2.41 -0.59
CA PRO A 142 -1.33 1.85 0.67
C PRO A 142 -2.71 2.38 1.10
N ASP A 143 -3.03 3.64 0.80
CA ASP A 143 -4.31 4.26 1.15
C ASP A 143 -5.51 3.61 0.47
N ASN A 144 -5.32 3.07 -0.75
CA ASN A 144 -6.38 2.48 -1.55
C ASN A 144 -6.49 0.96 -1.35
N ILE A 145 -5.67 0.37 -0.46
CA ILE A 145 -5.65 -1.06 -0.19
C ILE A 145 -6.23 -1.30 1.19
N PHE A 146 -7.46 -1.79 1.25
CA PHE A 146 -8.14 -2.14 2.48
C PHE A 146 -7.85 -3.58 2.90
N ILE A 147 -7.80 -3.81 4.21
CA ILE A 147 -7.57 -5.14 4.78
C ILE A 147 -8.92 -5.72 5.16
N GLY A 148 -9.43 -6.64 4.33
CA GLY A 148 -10.67 -7.36 4.58
C GLY A 148 -10.44 -8.65 5.40
N PRO A 149 -11.53 -9.33 5.80
CA PRO A 149 -11.45 -10.59 6.56
C PRO A 149 -10.74 -11.71 5.79
N HIS A 150 -10.77 -11.68 4.46
CA HIS A 150 -10.21 -12.73 3.61
C HIS A 150 -8.91 -12.34 2.89
N GLY A 151 -8.51 -11.06 2.93
CA GLY A 151 -7.36 -10.57 2.18
C GLY A 151 -7.47 -9.08 1.87
N ALA A 152 -6.61 -8.60 0.98
CA ALA A 152 -6.69 -7.21 0.54
C ALA A 152 -7.89 -6.97 -0.39
N LYS A 153 -8.51 -5.79 -0.28
CA LYS A 153 -9.47 -5.23 -1.22
C LYS A 153 -8.96 -3.89 -1.75
N LEU A 154 -8.89 -3.76 -3.07
CA LEU A 154 -8.43 -2.56 -3.76
C LEU A 154 -9.63 -1.65 -4.10
N ALA A 155 -9.53 -0.38 -3.75
CA ALA A 155 -10.54 0.65 -3.99
C ALA A 155 -10.08 1.68 -5.03
N ASP A 156 -11.00 2.56 -5.46
CA ASP A 156 -10.71 3.76 -6.27
C ASP A 156 -10.18 3.50 -7.70
N PHE A 157 -10.68 2.44 -8.34
CA PHE A 157 -10.36 2.13 -9.74
C PHE A 157 -10.66 3.28 -10.70
N GLY A 158 -9.67 3.62 -11.54
CA GLY A 158 -9.87 4.42 -12.75
C GLY A 158 -10.21 5.89 -12.52
N LEU A 159 -10.12 6.37 -11.28
CA LEU A 159 -10.29 7.78 -10.93
C LEU A 159 -9.08 8.61 -11.41
N ALA A 160 -7.85 8.11 -11.25
CA ALA A 160 -6.65 8.90 -11.56
C ALA A 160 -6.37 9.12 -13.06
N LYS A 161 -6.83 8.24 -13.96
CA LYS A 161 -6.68 8.45 -15.42
C LYS A 161 -7.55 9.63 -15.91
N ASN A 162 -8.59 9.96 -15.15
CA ASN A 162 -9.62 10.92 -15.50
C ASN A 162 -9.51 12.22 -14.69
N ASN A 163 -8.28 12.63 -14.36
CA ASN A 163 -7.99 13.84 -13.59
C ASN A 163 -8.64 15.13 -14.14
N ASN A 164 -8.96 15.18 -15.43
CA ASN A 164 -9.69 16.31 -16.02
C ASN A 164 -11.15 16.39 -15.55
N LEU A 165 -11.77 15.25 -15.22
CA LEU A 165 -13.15 15.15 -14.73
C LEU A 165 -13.27 15.44 -13.22
N ILE A 166 -12.24 15.10 -12.43
CA ILE A 166 -12.27 15.15 -10.95
C ILE A 166 -11.94 16.56 -10.39
N GLY A 167 -11.74 17.58 -11.24
CA GLY A 167 -11.47 18.94 -10.76
C GLY A 167 -10.18 19.09 -9.91
N ILE A 168 -9.29 18.10 -9.94
CA ILE A 168 -8.07 18.04 -9.14
C ILE A 168 -7.09 19.13 -9.58
N THR A 169 -6.56 19.90 -8.62
CA THR A 169 -5.55 20.93 -8.87
C THR A 169 -4.16 20.34 -9.14
N ARG A 170 -3.29 21.07 -9.86
CA ARG A 170 -1.92 20.65 -10.17
C ARG A 170 -1.06 20.37 -8.93
N ALA A 171 -1.35 21.02 -7.79
CA ALA A 171 -0.68 20.80 -6.52
C ALA A 171 -1.06 19.45 -5.88
N GLN A 172 -2.33 19.06 -5.96
CA GLN A 172 -2.82 17.75 -5.47
C GLN A 172 -2.22 16.60 -6.26
N LYS A 173 -1.96 16.78 -7.58
CA LYS A 173 -1.22 15.78 -8.38
C LYS A 173 0.11 15.41 -7.72
N SER A 174 0.86 16.37 -7.16
CA SER A 174 2.22 16.15 -6.63
C SER A 174 2.31 15.22 -5.42
N PHE A 175 1.22 15.05 -4.65
CA PHE A 175 1.19 14.19 -3.45
C PHE A 175 1.07 12.69 -3.80
N TYR A 176 0.37 12.39 -4.91
CA TYR A 176 0.04 11.02 -5.36
C TYR A 176 1.08 10.40 -6.31
N VAL A 177 1.94 11.22 -6.92
CA VAL A 177 2.90 10.73 -7.92
C VAL A 177 4.04 9.89 -7.33
N THR A 178 4.21 9.86 -6.00
CA THR A 178 5.37 9.21 -5.39
C THR A 178 5.40 7.68 -5.55
N HIS A 179 4.23 7.06 -5.77
CA HIS A 179 4.11 5.65 -6.19
C HIS A 179 3.94 5.50 -7.71
N GLY A 180 3.76 6.62 -8.42
CA GLY A 180 3.54 6.66 -9.86
C GLY A 180 4.78 6.27 -10.65
N ALA A 181 4.55 5.65 -11.79
CA ALA A 181 5.60 5.21 -12.70
C ALA A 181 6.25 6.40 -13.45
N PRO A 182 7.51 6.29 -13.89
CA PRO A 182 8.24 7.38 -14.59
C PRO A 182 7.49 7.98 -15.79
N GLU A 183 6.78 7.15 -16.56
CA GLU A 183 6.00 7.56 -17.71
C GLU A 183 4.89 8.58 -17.37
N LEU A 184 4.35 8.54 -16.14
CA LEU A 184 3.37 9.52 -15.66
C LEU A 184 3.96 10.94 -15.60
N PHE A 185 5.26 11.06 -15.29
CA PHE A 185 5.95 12.35 -15.23
C PHE A 185 6.37 12.86 -16.61
N ALA A 186 6.56 11.96 -17.57
CA ALA A 186 6.86 12.31 -18.95
C ALA A 186 5.62 12.84 -19.71
N GLY A 187 4.43 12.77 -19.09
CA GLY A 187 3.17 13.11 -19.75
C GLY A 187 2.68 12.04 -20.72
N ASN A 188 3.26 10.83 -20.66
CA ASN A 188 2.80 9.68 -21.43
C ASN A 188 1.55 9.09 -20.77
N ASP A 189 0.75 8.37 -21.57
CA ASP A 189 -0.35 7.58 -21.06
C ASP A 189 0.15 6.48 -20.11
N ILE A 190 -0.58 6.30 -19.01
CA ILE A 190 -0.36 5.17 -18.11
C ILE A 190 -1.06 3.91 -18.64
N ASP A 191 -0.44 2.76 -18.42
CA ASP A 191 -0.91 1.46 -18.87
C ASP A 191 -0.80 0.38 -17.77
N ALA A 192 -1.00 -0.88 -18.15
CA ALA A 192 -0.89 -2.01 -17.24
C ALA A 192 0.48 -2.12 -16.56
N SER A 193 1.55 -1.69 -17.24
CA SER A 193 2.90 -1.68 -16.68
C SER A 193 3.09 -0.60 -15.63
N SER A 194 2.33 0.50 -15.70
CA SER A 194 2.31 1.55 -14.68
C SER A 194 1.71 1.05 -13.36
N ASP A 195 0.64 0.25 -13.43
CA ASP A 195 0.06 -0.41 -12.25
C ASP A 195 1.03 -1.40 -11.61
N ILE A 196 1.79 -2.16 -12.41
CA ILE A 196 2.83 -3.08 -11.92
C ILE A 196 3.92 -2.30 -11.14
N PHE A 197 4.34 -1.15 -11.66
CA PHE A 197 5.30 -0.28 -10.97
C PHE A 197 4.74 0.23 -9.64
N ALA A 198 3.50 0.73 -9.63
CA ALA A 198 2.85 1.25 -8.44
C ALA A 198 2.63 0.18 -7.35
N ALA A 199 2.26 -1.04 -7.75
CA ALA A 199 2.22 -2.19 -6.84
C ALA A 199 3.60 -2.54 -6.28
N GLY A 200 4.66 -2.44 -7.10
CA GLY A 200 6.05 -2.60 -6.66
C GLY A 200 6.49 -1.55 -5.63
N MET A 201 6.16 -0.28 -5.87
CA MET A 201 6.43 0.83 -4.93
C MET A 201 5.67 0.66 -3.62
N THR A 202 4.42 0.20 -3.70
CA THR A 202 3.59 -0.10 -2.52
C THR A 202 4.20 -1.24 -1.71
N LEU A 203 4.64 -2.32 -2.36
CA LEU A 203 5.35 -3.42 -1.72
C LEU A 203 6.66 -2.96 -1.09
N TYR A 204 7.44 -2.14 -1.79
CA TYR A 204 8.66 -1.52 -1.26
C TYR A 204 8.37 -0.80 0.05
N ARG A 205 7.38 0.10 0.05
CA ARG A 205 7.02 0.89 1.23
C ARG A 205 6.58 0.01 2.40
N ALA A 206 5.68 -0.94 2.14
CA ALA A 206 5.16 -1.85 3.16
C ALA A 206 6.25 -2.79 3.72
N ALA A 207 7.13 -3.30 2.86
CA ALA A 207 8.22 -4.19 3.27
C ALA A 207 9.26 -3.48 4.14
N ASN A 208 9.54 -2.21 3.86
CA ASN A 208 10.47 -1.40 4.66
C ASN A 208 9.79 -0.74 5.88
N ASN A 209 8.48 -0.94 6.11
CA ASN A 209 7.71 -0.31 7.18
C ASN A 209 7.89 1.23 7.25
N ILE A 210 7.91 1.90 6.09
CA ILE A 210 8.12 3.35 6.03
C ILE A 210 6.82 4.08 6.39
N VAL A 211 6.75 4.52 7.65
CA VAL A 211 5.60 5.22 8.24
C VAL A 211 5.32 6.54 7.51
N ASP A 212 6.26 7.48 7.60
CA ASP A 212 6.16 8.79 6.94
C ASP A 212 6.84 8.76 5.58
N TRP A 213 6.09 8.31 4.58
CA TRP A 213 6.58 8.20 3.21
C TRP A 213 6.95 9.54 2.59
N GLN A 214 6.20 10.60 2.89
CA GLN A 214 6.45 11.92 2.32
C GLN A 214 7.76 12.48 2.87
N ALA A 215 7.96 12.45 4.18
CA ALA A 215 9.23 12.87 4.78
C ALA A 215 10.40 11.98 4.32
N TYR A 216 10.18 10.68 4.16
CA TYR A 216 11.21 9.75 3.71
C TYR A 216 11.66 10.03 2.27
N VAL A 217 10.72 10.30 1.35
CA VAL A 217 11.01 10.63 -0.05
C VAL A 217 11.60 12.02 -0.17
N PHE A 218 10.94 13.04 0.40
CA PHE A 218 11.31 14.43 0.23
C PHE A 218 12.44 14.90 1.18
N GLY A 219 12.85 14.07 2.14
CA GLY A 219 14.10 14.25 2.88
C GLY A 219 15.35 14.01 2.02
N VAL A 220 15.19 13.41 0.83
CA VAL A 220 16.28 13.26 -0.14
C VAL A 220 16.36 14.49 -1.04
N ALA A 221 17.54 15.13 -1.09
CA ALA A 221 17.81 16.21 -2.03
C ALA A 221 17.54 15.76 -3.48
N ASN A 222 16.80 16.58 -4.24
CA ASN A 222 16.37 16.29 -5.61
C ASN A 222 15.47 15.05 -5.76
N ALA A 223 14.65 14.71 -4.77
CA ALA A 223 13.67 13.60 -4.83
C ALA A 223 12.89 13.53 -6.14
N ASN A 224 12.41 14.68 -6.64
CA ASN A 224 11.67 14.79 -7.91
C ASN A 224 12.45 14.23 -9.11
N VAL A 225 13.77 14.40 -9.15
CA VAL A 225 14.62 13.87 -10.23
C VAL A 225 14.65 12.35 -10.19
N TYR A 226 14.71 11.76 -8.99
CA TYR A 226 14.70 10.30 -8.84
C TYR A 226 13.34 9.69 -9.16
N LEU A 227 12.25 10.38 -8.81
CA LEU A 227 10.89 10.02 -9.20
C LEU A 227 10.74 9.98 -10.73
N GLN A 228 11.10 11.09 -11.41
CA GLN A 228 11.04 11.20 -12.87
C GLN A 228 11.90 10.15 -13.59
N LYS A 229 13.05 9.78 -13.01
CA LYS A 229 13.95 8.77 -13.57
C LYS A 229 13.59 7.32 -13.19
N GLY A 230 12.63 7.10 -12.30
CA GLY A 230 12.33 5.76 -11.77
C GLY A 230 13.45 5.15 -10.93
N THR A 231 14.30 5.98 -10.33
CA THR A 231 15.49 5.53 -9.57
C THR A 231 15.38 5.80 -8.06
N LEU A 232 14.19 6.15 -7.58
CA LEU A 232 13.93 6.47 -6.17
C LEU A 232 14.35 5.34 -5.22
N ILE A 233 13.94 4.09 -5.50
CA ILE A 233 14.33 2.92 -4.66
C ILE A 233 15.84 2.76 -4.59
N LYS A 234 16.57 2.97 -5.70
CA LYS A 234 18.04 2.89 -5.71
C LYS A 234 18.65 3.95 -4.80
N LYS A 235 18.05 5.13 -4.73
CA LYS A 235 18.52 6.24 -3.90
C LYS A 235 18.19 6.05 -2.42
N LEU A 236 17.00 5.54 -2.10
CA LEU A 236 16.54 5.29 -0.74
C LEU A 236 17.21 4.06 -0.11
N GLY A 237 17.49 3.03 -0.91
CA GLY A 237 18.03 1.75 -0.43
C GLY A 237 16.94 0.85 0.15
N TYR A 238 17.34 -0.20 0.86
CA TYR A 238 16.44 -1.14 1.53
C TYR A 238 16.89 -1.32 2.97
N SER A 239 15.95 -1.59 3.87
CA SER A 239 16.25 -2.06 5.22
C SER A 239 17.14 -3.32 5.15
N HIS A 240 18.16 -3.38 6.00
CA HIS A 240 19.21 -4.39 5.91
C HIS A 240 18.69 -5.81 6.17
N GLU A 241 17.62 -5.92 6.94
CA GLU A 241 16.90 -7.14 7.28
C GLU A 241 16.03 -7.71 6.15
N LEU A 242 15.81 -6.97 5.05
CA LEU A 242 14.95 -7.47 3.97
C LEU A 242 15.65 -8.55 3.13
N PRO A 243 15.00 -9.69 2.82
CA PRO A 243 15.61 -10.75 2.03
C PRO A 243 15.96 -10.30 0.61
N SER A 244 17.14 -10.70 0.12
CA SER A 244 17.63 -10.31 -1.21
C SER A 244 16.71 -10.74 -2.35
N ALA A 245 16.04 -11.89 -2.21
CA ALA A 245 15.06 -12.38 -3.18
C ALA A 245 13.88 -11.42 -3.35
N LEU A 246 13.35 -10.87 -2.24
CA LEU A 246 12.28 -9.88 -2.28
C LEU A 246 12.76 -8.56 -2.90
N ARG A 247 13.97 -8.10 -2.55
CA ARG A 247 14.57 -6.89 -3.16
C ARG A 247 14.67 -7.02 -4.69
N LYS A 248 15.05 -8.20 -5.20
CA LYS A 248 15.11 -8.48 -6.64
C LYS A 248 13.74 -8.38 -7.31
N ILE A 249 12.70 -8.91 -6.66
CA ILE A 249 11.32 -8.84 -7.16
C ILE A 249 10.85 -7.38 -7.21
N VAL A 250 11.02 -6.63 -6.13
CA VAL A 250 10.63 -5.21 -6.07
C VAL A 250 11.39 -4.39 -7.12
N ASN A 251 12.71 -4.57 -7.24
CA ASN A 251 13.51 -3.88 -8.26
C ASN A 251 13.04 -4.18 -9.69
N LYS A 252 12.58 -5.40 -9.97
CA LYS A 252 12.02 -5.76 -11.28
C LYS A 252 10.68 -5.07 -11.51
N ALA A 253 9.77 -5.09 -10.53
CA ALA A 253 8.49 -4.39 -10.65
C ALA A 253 8.67 -2.88 -10.87
N CYS A 254 9.65 -2.28 -10.20
CA CYS A 254 9.95 -0.84 -10.27
C CYS A 254 11.06 -0.48 -11.28
N ALA A 255 11.30 -1.30 -12.31
CA ALA A 255 12.28 -0.95 -13.33
C ALA A 255 11.84 0.33 -14.07
N PRO A 256 12.76 1.30 -14.35
CA PRO A 256 12.37 2.55 -15.01
C PRO A 256 11.66 2.35 -16.34
N LEU A 257 12.18 1.45 -17.19
CA LEU A 257 11.59 1.15 -18.48
C LEU A 257 10.50 0.07 -18.35
N PRO A 258 9.27 0.32 -18.87
CA PRO A 258 8.16 -0.63 -18.83
C PRO A 258 8.49 -2.06 -19.27
N ASN A 259 9.23 -2.22 -20.36
CA ASN A 259 9.60 -3.52 -20.94
C ASN A 259 10.57 -4.34 -20.08
N LEU A 260 11.21 -3.72 -19.08
CA LEU A 260 12.07 -4.39 -18.10
C LEU A 260 11.31 -4.86 -16.85
N ARG A 261 10.03 -4.48 -16.72
CA ARG A 261 9.16 -4.88 -15.60
C ARG A 261 8.63 -6.30 -15.76
N PHE A 262 7.76 -6.73 -14.85
CA PHE A 262 6.98 -7.94 -15.04
C PHE A 262 6.04 -7.76 -16.24
N LYS A 263 5.84 -8.83 -17.03
CA LYS A 263 4.98 -8.80 -18.23
C LYS A 263 3.50 -8.65 -17.89
N SER A 264 3.11 -9.11 -16.71
CA SER A 264 1.73 -9.10 -16.21
C SER A 264 1.70 -9.17 -14.69
N CYS A 265 0.56 -8.81 -14.11
CA CYS A 265 0.30 -8.98 -12.68
C CYS A 265 0.43 -10.45 -12.24
N SER A 266 0.01 -11.42 -13.07
CA SER A 266 0.26 -12.84 -12.81
C SER A 266 1.74 -13.17 -12.66
N SER A 267 2.59 -12.71 -13.59
CA SER A 267 4.03 -13.01 -13.53
C SER A 267 4.73 -12.36 -12.34
N PHE A 268 4.24 -11.20 -11.87
CA PHE A 268 4.69 -10.59 -10.62
C PHE A 268 4.24 -11.43 -9.42
N ARG A 269 2.95 -11.80 -9.37
CA ARG A 269 2.39 -12.63 -8.29
C ARG A 269 3.11 -13.98 -8.17
N GLU A 270 3.35 -14.67 -9.28
CA GLU A 270 4.09 -15.93 -9.32
C GLU A 270 5.51 -15.80 -8.74
N ALA A 271 6.17 -14.66 -8.94
CA ALA A 271 7.47 -14.40 -8.33
C ALA A 271 7.37 -14.25 -6.81
N LEU A 272 6.33 -13.60 -6.30
CA LEU A 272 6.04 -13.49 -4.86
C LEU A 272 5.64 -14.85 -4.26
N GLU A 273 4.86 -15.65 -4.98
CA GLU A 273 4.44 -16.99 -4.55
C GLU A 273 5.59 -17.98 -4.44
N LYS A 274 6.72 -17.74 -5.10
CA LYS A 274 7.93 -18.56 -4.94
C LYS A 274 8.67 -18.29 -3.63
N LEU A 275 8.37 -17.19 -2.93
CA LEU A 275 8.96 -16.91 -1.63
C LEU A 275 8.42 -17.90 -0.58
N ARG A 276 9.33 -18.57 0.12
CA ARG A 276 9.01 -19.54 1.18
C ARG A 276 9.41 -18.95 2.53
N PHE A 277 8.48 -18.32 3.22
CA PHE A 277 8.75 -17.71 4.52
C PHE A 277 8.90 -18.78 5.61
N GLN A 278 10.08 -18.86 6.22
CA GLN A 278 10.36 -19.74 7.36
C GLN A 278 10.44 -18.99 8.69
N SER A 279 10.59 -17.66 8.67
CA SER A 279 10.57 -16.81 9.86
C SER A 279 9.69 -15.58 9.64
N GLU A 280 9.18 -15.00 10.72
CA GLU A 280 8.49 -13.72 10.75
C GLU A 280 9.09 -12.84 11.85
N TRP A 281 10.14 -12.12 11.48
CA TRP A 281 10.93 -11.35 12.43
C TRP A 281 10.22 -10.07 12.87
N LYS A 282 10.13 -9.90 14.18
CA LYS A 282 9.66 -8.68 14.85
C LYS A 282 10.76 -8.12 15.73
N LYS A 283 11.00 -6.82 15.61
CA LYS A 283 11.89 -6.08 16.52
C LYS A 283 11.19 -5.88 17.85
N VAL A 284 11.76 -6.42 18.93
CA VAL A 284 11.20 -6.30 20.29
C VAL A 284 11.99 -5.36 21.18
N ALA A 285 13.26 -5.09 20.83
CA ALA A 285 14.10 -4.07 21.42
C ALA A 285 15.08 -3.53 20.37
N PRO A 286 15.81 -2.41 20.62
CA PRO A 286 16.80 -1.87 19.68
C PRO A 286 17.78 -2.94 19.14
N ASP A 287 18.18 -3.86 20.01
CA ASP A 287 19.22 -4.86 19.77
C ASP A 287 18.68 -6.30 19.80
N GLN A 288 17.37 -6.47 19.67
CA GLN A 288 16.73 -7.78 19.78
C GLN A 288 15.57 -7.96 18.82
N TRP A 289 15.60 -9.09 18.13
CA TRP A 289 14.56 -9.54 17.22
C TRP A 289 14.14 -10.96 17.57
N VAL A 290 12.87 -11.25 17.37
CA VAL A 290 12.30 -12.58 17.59
C VAL A 290 11.39 -12.96 16.42
N SER A 291 11.28 -14.25 16.15
CA SER A 291 10.27 -14.83 15.26
C SER A 291 9.67 -16.01 16.01
N ASP A 292 8.37 -15.95 16.30
CA ASP A 292 7.68 -16.96 17.10
C ASP A 292 6.65 -17.70 16.24
N LEU A 293 7.14 -18.50 15.30
CA LEU A 293 6.27 -19.33 14.46
C LEU A 293 6.05 -20.68 15.12
N PRO A 294 4.86 -21.31 14.96
CA PRO A 294 4.61 -22.64 15.51
C PRO A 294 5.68 -23.65 15.10
N GLY A 295 6.34 -24.28 16.09
CA GLY A 295 7.43 -25.24 15.88
C GLY A 295 8.79 -24.63 15.53
N ARG A 296 8.90 -23.30 15.44
CA ARG A 296 10.12 -22.58 15.10
C ARG A 296 10.18 -21.21 15.79
N CYS A 297 10.78 -21.19 16.97
CA CYS A 297 11.05 -19.99 17.73
C CYS A 297 12.50 -19.55 17.51
N GLU A 298 12.70 -18.36 16.96
CA GLU A 298 14.02 -17.81 16.67
C GLU A 298 14.21 -16.50 17.43
N SER A 299 15.44 -16.25 17.87
CA SER A 299 15.82 -14.96 18.44
C SER A 299 17.21 -14.59 17.96
N VAL A 300 17.42 -13.32 17.62
CA VAL A 300 18.75 -12.75 17.46
C VAL A 300 18.88 -11.54 18.36
N GLN A 301 20.00 -11.47 19.08
CA GLN A 301 20.31 -10.39 20.00
C GLN A 301 21.75 -9.92 19.82
N LEU A 302 21.94 -8.62 19.86
CA LEU A 302 23.26 -8.01 19.98
C LEU A 302 23.51 -7.65 21.46
N ILE A 303 24.61 -8.19 21.99
CA ILE A 303 25.03 -8.09 23.39
C ILE A 303 26.32 -7.27 23.42
N VAL A 304 26.32 -6.18 24.19
CA VAL A 304 27.50 -5.32 24.35
C VAL A 304 28.32 -5.82 25.55
N ARG A 305 29.57 -6.20 25.33
CA ARG A 305 30.50 -6.65 26.38
C ARG A 305 31.79 -5.85 26.35
N SER A 306 31.93 -4.88 27.23
CA SER A 306 33.13 -4.01 27.35
C SER A 306 33.59 -3.45 25.99
N LYS A 307 34.55 -4.10 25.31
CA LYS A 307 35.12 -3.69 24.01
C LYS A 307 34.71 -4.59 22.83
N VAL A 308 33.76 -5.50 23.02
CA VAL A 308 33.32 -6.49 22.03
C VAL A 308 31.80 -6.48 21.92
N PHE A 309 31.30 -6.63 20.69
CA PHE A 309 29.88 -6.78 20.38
C PHE A 309 29.63 -8.24 19.98
N GLU A 310 28.80 -8.94 20.74
CA GLU A 310 28.43 -10.33 20.49
C GLU A 310 27.05 -10.39 19.86
N VAL A 311 26.92 -10.98 18.68
CA VAL A 311 25.62 -11.32 18.10
C VAL A 311 25.33 -12.79 18.41
N GLU A 312 24.24 -13.03 19.11
CA GLU A 312 23.76 -14.36 19.46
C GLU A 312 22.46 -14.66 18.72
N TYR A 313 22.44 -15.75 17.96
CA TYR A 313 21.23 -16.30 17.36
C TYR A 313 20.89 -17.66 17.99
N LYS A 314 19.61 -17.83 18.34
CA LYS A 314 19.04 -19.07 18.87
C LYS A 314 17.89 -19.54 18.00
N LEU A 315 17.83 -20.86 17.81
CA LEU A 315 16.71 -21.57 17.19
C LEU A 315 16.18 -22.59 18.20
N ASN A 316 14.89 -22.49 18.54
CA ASN A 316 14.23 -23.30 19.57
C ASN A 316 15.01 -23.30 20.89
N GLY A 317 15.46 -22.11 21.32
CA GLY A 317 16.26 -21.90 22.53
C GLY A 317 17.72 -22.34 22.44
N ARG A 318 18.14 -23.02 21.37
CA ARG A 318 19.51 -23.51 21.19
C ARG A 318 20.34 -22.57 20.33
N ARG A 319 21.50 -22.16 20.84
CA ARG A 319 22.48 -21.33 20.12
C ARG A 319 22.94 -22.02 18.85
N GLN A 320 22.92 -21.31 17.71
CA GLN A 320 23.45 -21.82 16.44
C GLN A 320 24.77 -21.14 16.11
N SER A 321 25.89 -21.81 16.41
CA SER A 321 27.24 -21.21 16.30
C SER A 321 27.54 -20.58 14.93
N LYS A 322 27.01 -21.13 13.83
CA LYS A 322 27.15 -20.57 12.47
C LYS A 322 26.54 -19.17 12.28
N HIS A 323 25.59 -18.79 13.12
CA HIS A 323 24.91 -17.49 13.11
C HIS A 323 25.24 -16.66 14.36
N CYS A 324 26.34 -16.98 15.06
CA CYS A 324 26.84 -16.17 16.17
C CYS A 324 28.22 -15.61 15.82
N ALA A 325 28.51 -14.40 16.25
CA ALA A 325 29.82 -13.78 16.03
C ALA A 325 30.18 -12.80 17.15
N GLN A 326 31.48 -12.61 17.34
CA GLN A 326 32.03 -11.53 18.17
C GLN A 326 32.77 -10.56 17.25
N LEU A 327 32.45 -9.27 17.37
CA LEU A 327 32.90 -8.22 16.47
C LEU A 327 33.43 -7.04 17.29
N ALA A 328 34.50 -6.40 16.81
CA ALA A 328 35.13 -5.28 17.51
C ALA A 328 34.38 -3.95 17.32
N VAL A 329 33.56 -3.85 16.27
CA VAL A 329 32.88 -2.61 15.87
C VAL A 329 31.37 -2.82 15.88
N ARG A 330 30.64 -1.91 16.54
CA ARG A 330 29.18 -1.96 16.68
C ARG A 330 28.46 -2.07 15.33
N ARG A 331 28.85 -1.22 14.38
CA ARG A 331 28.28 -1.18 13.03
C ARG A 331 28.34 -2.53 12.31
N ASP A 332 29.46 -3.25 12.46
CA ASP A 332 29.65 -4.54 11.80
C ASP A 332 28.80 -5.62 12.48
N ALA A 333 28.59 -5.52 13.80
CA ALA A 333 27.67 -6.37 14.55
C ALA A 333 26.21 -6.13 14.18
N ASP A 334 25.78 -4.88 14.03
CA ASP A 334 24.45 -4.55 13.52
C ASP A 334 24.25 -5.13 12.11
N ALA A 335 25.22 -4.92 11.20
CA ALA A 335 25.16 -5.45 9.84
C ALA A 335 25.10 -6.99 9.82
N PHE A 336 25.86 -7.66 10.69
CA PHE A 336 25.83 -9.12 10.83
C PHE A 336 24.48 -9.62 11.34
N MET A 337 23.90 -8.98 12.37
CA MET A 337 22.56 -9.28 12.89
C MET A 337 21.49 -9.14 11.81
N HIS A 338 21.47 -8.01 11.09
CA HIS A 338 20.51 -7.78 10.01
C HIS A 338 20.65 -8.78 8.86
N ARG A 339 21.88 -9.20 8.54
CA ARG A 339 22.12 -10.25 7.55
C ARG A 339 21.50 -11.59 7.97
N ILE A 340 21.65 -11.98 9.24
CA ILE A 340 21.02 -13.22 9.75
C ILE A 340 19.51 -13.14 9.59
N ILE A 341 18.90 -12.01 9.96
CA ILE A 341 17.45 -11.81 9.79
C ILE A 341 17.05 -11.99 8.33
N ALA A 342 17.77 -11.33 7.40
CA ALA A 342 17.49 -11.42 5.97
C ALA A 342 17.65 -12.83 5.40
N GLU A 343 18.71 -13.56 5.81
CA GLU A 343 19.02 -14.92 5.34
C GLU A 343 18.08 -15.97 5.92
N THR A 344 17.62 -15.79 7.16
CA THR A 344 16.74 -16.75 7.84
C THR A 344 15.28 -16.51 7.54
N THR A 345 14.86 -15.31 7.10
CA THR A 345 13.44 -15.03 6.80
C THR A 345 12.84 -15.97 5.76
N LEU A 346 13.59 -16.28 4.70
CA LEU A 346 13.17 -17.16 3.60
C LEU A 346 13.96 -18.47 3.63
N ALA A 347 13.31 -19.58 3.25
CA ALA A 347 13.91 -20.91 3.11
C ALA A 347 14.72 -21.08 1.83
#